data_AF-A0A8S1AKQ2-F1
#
_entry.id   AF-A0A8S1AKQ2-F1
#
_cell.length_a   1.000
_cell.length_b   1.000
_cell.length_c   1.000
_cell.angle_alpha   90.00
_cell.angle_beta   90.00
_cell.angle_gamma   90.00
#
_symmetry.space_group_name_H-M   'P 1'
#
loop_
_entity.id
_entity.type
_entity.pdbx_description
1 polymer ?
#
loop_
_entity_poly.entity_id
_entity_poly.type
_entity_poly.pdbx_seq_one_letter_code
_entity_poly.pdbx_strand_id
1 'polypeptide(L)'
;MSKCKGCGKYIAQKDITKCSKCQNYYHRTCALAATPGVKSVSPKWICAGCNVVLATPPAVAEACVSPQPSNSHGATASNNLPRDCNPAQTVDVSLILKEIRIFREEINALISELREFREEMLSLQADNKMCNDRVDLLEKRVGALEEKSDQHLYPDLTTLETTVRDLKLKLNEREQESLLNDIEVSGVPESNVIVMSLHVFDGS
;
A
#
# COMPACT_ATOMS: atom_id res chain seq x y z
N MET A 1 18.36 -15.93 15.27
CA MET A 1 17.90 -14.90 14.33
C MET A 1 18.47 -13.55 14.73
N SER A 2 19.16 -12.84 13.83
CA SER A 2 19.80 -11.56 14.14
C SER A 2 18.79 -10.40 14.03
N LYS A 3 18.86 -9.43 14.96
CA LYS A 3 18.08 -8.18 14.91
C LYS A 3 18.91 -7.06 14.30
N CYS A 4 18.28 -6.21 13.51
CA CYS A 4 18.89 -5.01 12.94
C CYS A 4 19.13 -3.97 14.02
N LYS A 5 20.37 -3.48 14.13
CA LYS A 5 20.72 -2.41 15.07
C LYS A 5 20.24 -1.02 14.63
N GLY A 6 19.82 -0.84 13.38
CA GLY A 6 19.24 0.42 12.89
C GLY A 6 17.75 0.59 13.25
N CYS A 7 16.93 -0.44 13.00
CA CYS A 7 15.47 -0.36 13.18
C CYS A 7 14.90 -1.30 14.25
N GLY A 8 15.72 -2.16 14.87
CA GLY A 8 15.31 -3.10 15.92
C GLY A 8 14.58 -4.37 15.46
N LYS A 9 14.19 -4.47 14.18
CA LYS A 9 13.43 -5.61 13.62
C LYS A 9 14.33 -6.80 13.27
N TYR A 10 13.76 -8.01 13.20
CA TYR A 10 14.47 -9.22 12.77
C TYR A 10 14.88 -9.15 11.28
N ILE A 11 16.03 -9.75 10.95
CA ILE A 11 16.60 -9.73 9.59
C ILE A 11 16.42 -11.10 8.93
N ALA A 12 15.93 -11.13 7.69
CA ALA A 12 15.96 -12.31 6.84
C ALA A 12 17.38 -12.53 6.28
N GLN A 13 17.84 -13.78 6.18
CA GLN A 13 19.23 -14.11 5.77
C GLN A 13 19.69 -13.46 4.45
N LYS A 14 18.75 -13.13 3.55
CA LYS A 14 19.04 -12.53 2.23
C LYS A 14 19.31 -11.02 2.26
N ASP A 15 18.91 -10.31 3.31
CA ASP A 15 18.97 -8.83 3.38
C ASP A 15 19.87 -8.32 4.52
N ILE A 16 20.95 -9.03 4.79
CA ILE A 16 21.87 -8.71 5.88
C ILE A 16 23.13 -8.01 5.38
N THR A 17 23.55 -6.98 6.09
CA THR A 17 24.88 -6.38 5.93
C THR A 17 25.53 -6.21 7.29
N LYS A 18 26.83 -6.49 7.36
CA LYS A 18 27.62 -6.48 8.59
C LYS A 18 28.55 -5.28 8.59
N CYS A 19 28.55 -4.52 9.68
CA CYS A 19 29.54 -3.45 9.86
C CYS A 19 30.94 -4.07 10.00
N SER A 20 31.91 -3.63 9.20
CA SER A 20 33.28 -4.15 9.22
C SER A 20 34.01 -3.87 10.56
N LYS A 21 33.60 -2.83 11.29
CA LYS A 21 34.22 -2.41 12.57
C LYS A 21 33.58 -3.08 13.79
N CYS A 22 32.28 -2.89 14.02
CA CYS A 22 31.59 -3.43 15.21
C CYS A 22 30.95 -4.79 15.01
N GLN A 23 31.01 -5.36 13.80
CA GLN A 23 30.48 -6.69 13.48
C GLN A 23 28.95 -6.85 13.70
N ASN A 24 28.24 -5.75 13.97
CA ASN A 24 26.78 -5.72 14.11
C ASN A 24 26.08 -5.88 12.76
N TYR A 25 24.86 -6.42 12.81
CA TYR A 25 24.02 -6.69 11.65
C TYR A 25 22.96 -5.62 11.43
N TYR A 26 22.75 -5.27 10.16
CA TYR A 26 21.79 -4.27 9.71
C TYR A 26 21.04 -4.80 8.49
N HIS A 27 19.80 -4.35 8.28
CA HIS A 27 19.15 -4.50 6.98
C HIS A 27 19.94 -3.72 5.94
N ARG A 28 20.03 -4.24 4.72
CA ARG A 28 20.68 -3.54 3.60
C ARG A 28 20.06 -2.15 3.37
N THR A 29 18.75 -2.02 3.52
CA THR A 29 18.01 -0.75 3.44
C THR A 29 18.40 0.22 4.54
N CYS A 30 18.49 -0.23 5.79
CA CYS A 30 18.95 0.60 6.91
C CYS A 30 20.41 1.05 6.75
N ALA A 31 21.27 0.20 6.17
CA ALA A 31 22.65 0.55 5.89
C ALA A 31 22.77 1.63 4.79
N LEU A 32 21.96 1.54 3.73
CA LEU A 32 21.91 2.54 2.65
C LEU A 32 21.32 3.87 3.13
N ALA A 33 20.28 3.84 3.96
CA ALA A 33 19.71 5.05 4.54
C ALA A 33 20.72 5.85 5.38
N ALA A 34 21.72 5.18 5.96
CA ALA A 34 22.80 5.82 6.72
C ALA A 34 23.91 6.41 5.83
N THR A 35 23.90 6.19 4.51
CA THR A 35 24.89 6.72 3.55
C THR A 35 24.18 7.31 2.32
N PRO A 36 23.72 8.57 2.40
CA PRO A 36 23.04 9.25 1.30
C PRO A 36 23.91 9.27 0.03
N GLY A 37 23.34 8.93 -1.13
CA GLY A 37 24.02 8.97 -2.43
C GLY A 37 24.68 7.66 -2.89
N VAL A 38 24.75 6.64 -2.03
CA VAL A 38 25.32 5.33 -2.39
C VAL A 38 24.21 4.35 -2.77
N LYS A 39 24.26 3.78 -3.98
CA LYS A 39 23.24 2.82 -4.49
C LYS A 39 23.46 1.38 -4.01
N SER A 40 24.64 1.04 -3.50
CA SER A 40 24.97 -0.32 -3.05
C SER A 40 25.94 -0.31 -1.86
N VAL A 41 25.70 -1.19 -0.89
CA VAL A 41 26.56 -1.32 0.29
C VAL A 41 27.81 -2.12 -0.07
N SER A 42 28.99 -1.53 0.13
CA SER A 42 30.28 -2.21 -0.11
C SER A 42 30.58 -3.25 0.98
N PRO A 43 31.38 -4.30 0.70
CA PRO A 43 31.74 -5.31 1.70
C PRO A 43 32.58 -4.76 2.87
N LYS A 44 33.14 -3.55 2.73
CA LYS A 44 33.89 -2.84 3.78
C LYS A 44 33.05 -1.80 4.53
N TRP A 45 31.73 -1.78 4.35
CA TRP A 45 30.86 -0.76 4.94
C TRP A 45 30.96 -0.67 6.46
N ILE A 46 30.90 0.57 6.96
CA ILE A 46 30.96 0.93 8.38
C ILE A 46 29.67 1.64 8.75
N CYS A 47 29.03 1.25 9.86
CA CYS A 47 27.80 1.91 10.30
C CYS A 47 28.05 3.33 10.81
N ALA A 48 27.02 4.18 10.79
CA ALA A 48 27.10 5.57 11.21
C ALA A 48 27.76 5.73 12.60
N GLY A 49 27.35 4.95 13.62
CA GLY A 49 27.94 5.04 14.95
C GLY A 49 29.44 4.67 15.01
N CYS A 50 29.91 3.81 14.11
CA CYS A 50 31.34 3.47 13.99
C CYS A 50 32.13 4.48 13.16
N ASN A 51 31.45 5.21 12.28
CA ASN A 51 32.00 6.26 11.42
C ASN A 51 32.27 7.55 12.20
N VAL A 52 31.48 7.83 13.25
CA VAL A 52 31.62 9.04 14.10
C VAL A 52 32.94 9.05 14.89
N VAL A 53 33.56 7.90 15.17
CA VAL A 53 34.82 7.82 15.95
C VAL A 53 36.06 8.31 15.18
N LEU A 54 35.93 8.62 13.89
CA LEU A 54 37.01 9.27 13.11
C LEU A 54 36.82 10.78 12.95
N ALA A 55 35.75 11.34 13.52
CA ALA A 55 35.46 12.76 13.46
C ALA A 55 35.02 13.27 14.84
N THR A 56 35.96 13.73 15.67
CA THR A 56 35.66 14.74 16.72
C THR A 56 36.94 15.45 17.17
N PRO A 57 36.85 16.73 17.61
CA PRO A 57 36.23 17.05 18.91
C PRO A 57 35.15 18.17 18.80
N PRO A 58 34.47 18.57 19.89
CA PRO A 58 33.13 18.11 20.25
C PRO A 58 32.05 19.20 20.08
N ALA A 59 30.81 18.79 19.77
CA ALA A 59 29.64 19.62 20.04
C ALA A 59 29.16 19.34 21.46
N VAL A 60 29.11 20.39 22.27
CA VAL A 60 28.40 20.45 23.55
C VAL A 60 26.95 20.00 23.36
N ALA A 61 26.56 19.00 24.14
CA ALA A 61 25.16 18.69 24.43
C ALA A 61 24.76 19.44 25.70
N GLU A 62 23.58 20.06 25.72
CA GLU A 62 22.51 19.71 26.65
C GLU A 62 21.29 20.62 26.49
N ALA A 63 20.11 20.02 26.61
CA ALA A 63 18.81 20.65 26.61
C ALA A 63 18.34 20.94 28.06
N CYS A 64 17.65 22.08 28.21
CA CYS A 64 16.58 22.43 29.18
C CYS A 64 16.75 22.13 30.69
N VAL A 65 16.67 23.17 31.55
CA VAL A 65 15.73 23.33 32.70
C VAL A 65 15.87 24.76 33.31
N SER A 66 14.72 25.47 33.43
CA SER A 66 14.21 26.53 34.36
C SER A 66 15.07 27.40 35.33
N PRO A 67 14.50 28.51 35.87
CA PRO A 67 15.22 29.74 36.25
C PRO A 67 15.38 30.04 37.78
N GLN A 68 16.25 31.06 38.05
CA GLN A 68 16.43 31.89 39.28
C GLN A 68 17.43 31.41 40.38
N PRO A 69 17.91 32.27 41.31
CA PRO A 69 18.80 33.43 41.13
C PRO A 69 19.97 33.47 42.17
N SER A 70 20.80 34.54 42.12
CA SER A 70 21.70 35.07 43.18
C SER A 70 22.90 34.22 43.65
N ASN A 71 24.14 34.68 43.38
CA ASN A 71 24.91 35.48 44.34
C ASN A 71 26.31 35.85 43.81
N SER A 72 26.71 37.04 44.21
CA SER A 72 28.02 37.67 44.09
C SER A 72 29.16 36.84 44.69
N HIS A 73 30.35 36.91 44.08
CA HIS A 73 31.62 37.38 44.65
C HIS A 73 32.81 36.90 43.82
N GLY A 74 33.84 37.74 43.70
CA GLY A 74 35.20 37.28 43.46
C GLY A 74 35.87 37.87 42.24
N ALA A 75 36.38 39.10 42.38
CA ALA A 75 37.42 39.64 41.52
C ALA A 75 38.69 38.77 41.60
N THR A 76 39.36 38.55 40.47
CA THR A 76 40.81 38.78 40.36
C THR A 76 41.24 38.82 38.89
N ALA A 77 42.00 39.86 38.59
CA ALA A 77 42.68 40.10 37.34
C ALA A 77 43.59 38.93 36.93
N SER A 78 43.65 38.65 35.62
CA SER A 78 44.94 38.46 34.97
C SER A 78 44.84 38.74 33.48
N ASN A 79 45.50 39.83 33.13
CA ASN A 79 46.00 40.18 31.82
C ASN A 79 46.60 38.95 31.13
N ASN A 80 46.34 38.80 29.83
CA ASN A 80 47.34 38.63 28.76
C ASN A 80 46.59 38.33 27.46
N LEU A 81 46.21 39.38 26.74
CA LEU A 81 45.94 39.32 25.31
C LEU A 81 47.29 39.44 24.59
N PRO A 82 47.74 38.44 23.81
CA PRO A 82 48.70 38.69 22.74
C PRO A 82 47.93 39.39 21.62
N ARG A 83 48.03 40.71 21.62
CA ARG A 83 47.65 41.56 20.50
C ARG A 83 48.73 41.45 19.43
N ASP A 84 48.70 40.35 18.69
CA ASP A 84 49.42 40.26 17.42
C ASP A 84 48.54 40.89 16.33
N CYS A 85 48.61 42.22 16.24
CA CYS A 85 48.16 42.95 15.06
C CYS A 85 49.18 42.69 13.94
N ASN A 86 48.97 41.62 13.17
CA ASN A 86 49.64 41.45 11.89
C ASN A 86 49.00 42.44 10.87
N PRO A 87 49.75 43.40 10.31
CA PRO A 87 49.24 44.28 9.27
C PRO A 87 49.29 43.56 7.92
N ALA A 88 48.22 43.71 7.12
CA ALA A 88 48.07 43.23 5.74
C ALA A 88 47.56 41.79 5.55
N GLN A 89 46.41 41.44 6.12
CA GLN A 89 45.40 40.76 5.30
C GLN A 89 44.52 41.84 4.70
N THR A 90 44.93 42.37 3.54
CA THR A 90 44.00 43.10 2.67
C THR A 90 42.96 42.09 2.22
N VAL A 91 41.86 41.99 2.97
CA VAL A 91 40.69 41.23 2.55
C VAL A 91 40.29 41.80 1.21
N ASP A 92 40.43 41.00 0.15
CA ASP A 92 40.12 41.42 -1.20
C ASP A 92 38.60 41.62 -1.31
N VAL A 93 38.17 42.88 -1.14
CA VAL A 93 36.76 43.29 -1.22
C VAL A 93 36.15 42.87 -2.56
N SER A 94 36.96 42.80 -3.63
CA SER A 94 36.51 42.33 -4.95
C SER A 94 36.10 40.85 -4.91
N LEU A 95 36.85 40.01 -4.20
CA LEU A 95 36.53 38.60 -4.01
C LEU A 95 35.22 38.41 -3.25
N ILE A 96 35.02 39.17 -2.17
CA ILE A 96 33.78 39.15 -1.39
C ILE A 96 32.58 39.60 -2.23
N LEU A 97 32.71 40.66 -3.03
CA LEU A 97 31.63 41.12 -3.90
C LEU A 97 31.26 40.07 -4.96
N LYS A 98 32.26 39.32 -5.48
CA LYS A 98 32.02 38.22 -6.41
C LYS A 98 31.28 37.06 -5.73
N GLU A 99 31.68 36.66 -4.52
CA GLU A 99 31.00 35.61 -3.75
C GLU A 99 29.56 36.00 -3.40
N ILE A 100 29.31 37.24 -2.97
CA ILE A 100 27.96 37.74 -2.70
C ILE A 100 27.10 37.68 -3.96
N ARG A 101 27.67 37.99 -5.13
CA ARG A 101 26.95 37.91 -6.40
C ARG A 101 26.57 36.47 -6.75
N ILE A 102 27.51 35.54 -6.64
CA ILE A 102 27.27 34.11 -6.90
C ILE A 102 26.19 33.59 -5.93
N PHE A 103 26.31 33.92 -4.65
CA PHE A 103 25.34 33.51 -3.63
C PHE A 103 23.93 34.05 -3.91
N ARG A 104 23.82 35.28 -4.42
CA ARG A 104 22.53 35.83 -4.87
C ARG A 104 21.96 35.08 -6.07
N GLU A 105 22.81 34.73 -7.02
CA GLU A 105 22.41 33.94 -8.20
C GLU A 105 21.92 32.54 -7.78
N GLU A 106 22.61 31.88 -6.84
CA GLU A 106 22.19 30.59 -6.26
C GLU A 106 20.87 30.69 -5.49
N ILE A 107 20.68 31.71 -4.65
CA ILE A 107 19.40 31.93 -3.96
C ILE A 107 18.26 32.12 -4.96
N ASN A 108 18.48 32.90 -6.02
CA ASN A 108 17.44 33.14 -7.02
C ASN A 108 17.11 31.87 -7.80
N ALA A 109 18.12 31.04 -8.11
CA ALA A 109 17.90 29.73 -8.71
C ALA A 109 17.06 28.82 -7.80
N LEU A 110 17.41 28.72 -6.51
CA LEU A 110 16.65 27.94 -5.53
C LEU A 110 15.21 28.44 -5.35
N ILE A 111 14.99 29.76 -5.37
CA ILE A 111 13.64 30.34 -5.31
C ILE A 111 12.83 29.95 -6.56
N SER A 112 13.45 29.92 -7.74
CA SER A 112 12.80 29.47 -8.98
C SER A 112 12.42 27.99 -8.88
N GLU A 113 13.35 27.13 -8.48
CA GLU A 113 13.09 25.69 -8.31
C GLU A 113 11.98 25.42 -7.29
N LEU A 114 11.97 26.14 -6.16
CA LEU A 114 10.91 26.02 -5.15
C LEU A 114 9.55 26.47 -5.68
N ARG A 115 9.53 27.45 -6.60
CA ARG A 115 8.29 27.88 -7.25
C ARG A 115 7.78 26.82 -8.22
N GLU A 116 8.64 26.28 -9.06
CA GLU A 116 8.31 25.19 -9.99
C GLU A 116 7.80 23.97 -9.23
N PHE A 117 8.49 23.57 -8.16
CA PHE A 117 8.05 22.48 -7.29
C PHE A 117 6.67 22.72 -6.67
N ARG A 118 6.36 23.95 -6.26
CA ARG A 118 5.02 24.30 -5.76
C ARG A 118 3.95 24.18 -6.85
N GLU A 119 4.25 24.61 -8.07
CA GLU A 119 3.35 24.51 -9.21
C GLU A 119 3.08 23.03 -9.56
N GLU A 120 4.11 22.19 -9.59
CA GLU A 120 3.99 20.73 -9.76
C GLU A 120 3.16 20.08 -8.65
N MET A 121 3.39 20.46 -7.39
CA MET A 121 2.61 19.94 -6.26
C MET A 121 1.13 20.31 -6.35
N LEU A 122 0.81 21.53 -6.78
CA LEU A 122 -0.57 21.95 -7.01
C LEU A 122 -1.22 21.17 -8.15
N SER A 123 -0.48 20.93 -9.24
CA SER A 123 -0.94 20.08 -10.34
C SER A 123 -1.23 18.66 -9.88
N LEU A 124 -0.31 18.05 -9.13
CA LEU A 124 -0.47 16.69 -8.61
C LEU A 124 -1.67 16.59 -7.65
N GLN A 125 -1.90 17.61 -6.82
CA GLN A 125 -3.08 17.67 -5.95
C GLN A 125 -4.37 17.73 -6.77
N ALA A 126 -4.40 18.50 -7.86
CA ALA A 126 -5.55 18.58 -8.75
C ALA A 126 -5.81 17.22 -9.44
N ASP A 127 -4.78 16.57 -9.94
CA ASP A 127 -4.87 15.23 -10.56
C ASP A 127 -5.35 14.18 -9.56
N ASN A 128 -4.83 14.20 -8.33
CA ASN A 128 -5.26 13.30 -7.27
C ASN A 128 -6.75 13.48 -6.95
N LYS A 129 -7.20 14.73 -6.83
CA LYS A 129 -8.62 15.05 -6.63
C LYS A 129 -9.49 14.50 -7.77
N MET A 130 -9.10 14.74 -9.03
CA MET A 130 -9.82 14.22 -10.18
C MET A 130 -9.87 12.68 -10.19
N CYS A 131 -8.78 12.01 -9.80
CA CYS A 131 -8.76 10.56 -9.66
C CYS A 131 -9.72 10.07 -8.58
N ASN A 132 -9.75 10.72 -7.41
CA ASN A 132 -10.69 10.38 -6.33
C ASN A 132 -12.15 10.57 -6.79
N ASP A 133 -12.47 11.70 -7.44
CA ASP A 133 -13.81 11.97 -7.97
C ASP A 133 -14.25 10.88 -8.97
N ARG A 134 -13.33 10.38 -9.80
CA ARG A 134 -13.59 9.27 -10.72
C ARG A 134 -13.81 7.95 -10.00
N VAL A 135 -13.06 7.67 -8.94
CA VAL A 135 -13.23 6.47 -8.11
C VAL A 135 -14.60 6.51 -7.43
N ASP A 136 -14.97 7.63 -6.80
CA ASP A 136 -16.28 7.81 -6.16
C ASP A 136 -17.44 7.59 -7.15
N LEU A 137 -17.29 8.07 -8.39
CA LEU A 137 -18.28 7.84 -9.44
C LEU A 137 -18.37 6.36 -9.82
N LEU A 138 -17.25 5.66 -9.92
CA LEU A 138 -17.23 4.22 -10.20
C LEU A 138 -17.84 3.43 -9.06
N GLU A 139 -17.52 3.74 -7.82
CA GLU A 139 -18.12 3.12 -6.63
C GLU A 139 -19.64 3.27 -6.63
N LYS A 140 -20.15 4.49 -6.90
CA LYS A 140 -21.61 4.73 -7.03
C LYS A 140 -22.23 3.90 -8.15
N ARG A 141 -21.56 3.79 -9.30
CA ARG A 141 -22.07 3.00 -10.44
C ARG A 141 -22.08 1.50 -10.14
N VAL A 142 -21.04 1.00 -9.48
CA VAL A 142 -20.97 -0.40 -9.04
C VAL A 142 -22.06 -0.69 -8.03
N GLY A 143 -22.22 0.16 -7.00
CA GLY A 143 -23.29 0.00 -6.01
C GLY A 143 -24.69 -0.01 -6.65
N ALA A 144 -24.95 0.86 -7.63
CA ALA A 144 -26.23 0.86 -8.35
C ALA A 144 -26.43 -0.39 -9.24
N LEU A 145 -25.35 -1.02 -9.73
CA LEU A 145 -25.43 -2.27 -10.48
C LEU A 145 -25.66 -3.46 -9.55
N GLU A 146 -24.99 -3.48 -8.40
CA GLU A 146 -25.18 -4.50 -7.36
C GLU A 146 -26.63 -4.47 -6.84
N GLU A 147 -27.17 -3.28 -6.54
CA GLU A 147 -28.55 -3.13 -6.10
C GLU A 147 -29.56 -3.61 -7.16
N LYS A 148 -29.35 -3.29 -8.44
CA LYS A 148 -30.19 -3.79 -9.53
C LYS A 148 -30.08 -5.29 -9.73
N SER A 149 -28.88 -5.85 -9.57
CA SER A 149 -28.63 -7.29 -9.65
C SER A 149 -29.42 -8.02 -8.56
N ASP A 150 -29.36 -7.53 -7.33
CA ASP A 150 -30.10 -8.11 -6.21
C ASP A 150 -31.62 -8.04 -6.41
N GLN A 151 -32.11 -6.92 -6.98
CA GLN A 151 -33.52 -6.74 -7.28
C GLN A 151 -34.04 -7.66 -8.41
N HIS A 152 -33.23 -7.98 -9.42
CA HIS A 152 -33.68 -8.77 -10.56
C HIS A 152 -33.47 -10.29 -10.41
N LEU A 153 -32.38 -10.72 -9.78
CA LEU A 153 -32.03 -12.14 -9.75
C LEU A 153 -32.93 -12.97 -8.83
N TYR A 154 -33.41 -12.41 -7.72
CA TYR A 154 -34.25 -13.14 -6.76
C TYR A 154 -35.70 -13.37 -7.21
N PRO A 155 -36.45 -12.35 -7.68
CA PRO A 155 -37.83 -12.55 -8.12
C PRO A 155 -37.93 -13.38 -9.40
N ASP A 156 -36.98 -13.24 -10.33
CA ASP A 156 -37.01 -14.02 -11.58
C ASP A 156 -36.68 -15.50 -11.33
N LEU A 157 -35.76 -15.81 -10.41
CA LEU A 157 -35.42 -17.19 -10.10
C LEU A 157 -36.56 -17.90 -9.38
N THR A 158 -37.20 -17.25 -8.40
CA THR A 158 -38.33 -17.83 -7.66
C THR A 158 -39.58 -18.03 -8.53
N THR A 159 -39.87 -17.09 -9.43
CA THR A 159 -40.98 -17.24 -10.40
C THR A 159 -40.68 -18.34 -11.41
N LEU A 160 -39.44 -18.44 -11.90
CA LEU A 160 -39.01 -19.51 -12.79
C LEU A 160 -39.08 -20.88 -12.10
N GLU A 161 -38.58 -21.01 -10.87
CA GLU A 161 -38.66 -22.25 -10.09
C GLU A 161 -40.10 -22.69 -9.85
N THR A 162 -40.99 -21.73 -9.56
CA THR A 162 -42.42 -21.99 -9.38
C THR A 162 -43.05 -22.47 -10.68
N THR A 163 -42.74 -21.82 -11.80
CA THR A 163 -43.22 -22.24 -13.12
C THR A 163 -42.73 -23.64 -13.48
N VAL A 164 -41.46 -23.95 -13.22
CA VAL A 164 -40.89 -25.30 -13.46
C VAL A 164 -41.59 -26.34 -12.58
N ARG A 165 -41.88 -26.02 -11.32
CA ARG A 165 -42.61 -26.90 -10.41
C ARG A 165 -44.02 -27.18 -10.92
N ASP A 166 -44.75 -26.14 -11.34
CA ASP A 166 -46.11 -26.25 -11.85
C ASP A 166 -46.16 -27.04 -13.17
N LEU A 167 -45.20 -26.81 -14.07
CA LEU A 167 -45.09 -27.57 -15.32
C LEU A 167 -44.79 -29.05 -15.05
N LYS A 168 -43.92 -29.37 -14.09
CA LYS A 168 -43.64 -30.75 -13.69
C LYS A 168 -44.89 -31.44 -13.14
N LEU A 169 -45.68 -30.74 -12.31
CA LEU A 169 -46.94 -31.26 -11.79
C LEU A 169 -47.93 -31.57 -12.91
N LYS A 170 -48.16 -30.61 -13.82
CA LYS A 170 -49.07 -30.78 -14.97
C LYS A 170 -48.64 -31.92 -15.90
N LEU A 171 -47.33 -32.09 -16.10
CA LEU A 171 -46.81 -33.15 -16.95
C LEU A 171 -47.08 -34.52 -16.30
N ASN A 172 -46.84 -34.63 -14.99
CA ASN A 172 -47.10 -35.84 -14.23
C ASN A 172 -48.61 -36.19 -14.17
N GLU A 173 -49.48 -35.19 -13.98
CA GLU A 173 -50.95 -35.38 -14.04
C GLU A 173 -51.38 -35.90 -15.40
N ARG A 174 -50.88 -35.31 -16.49
CA ARG A 174 -51.20 -35.74 -17.85
C ARG A 174 -50.69 -37.14 -18.18
N GLU A 175 -49.52 -37.51 -17.68
CA GLU A 175 -48.96 -38.86 -17.84
C GLU A 175 -49.86 -39.89 -17.12
N GLN A 176 -50.27 -39.58 -15.89
CA GLN A 176 -51.19 -40.43 -15.14
C GLN A 176 -52.56 -40.53 -15.82
N GLU A 177 -53.13 -39.43 -16.33
CA GLU A 177 -54.38 -39.44 -17.10
C GLU A 177 -54.28 -40.29 -18.37
N SER A 178 -53.12 -40.28 -19.04
CA SER A 178 -52.89 -41.13 -20.22
C SER A 178 -52.94 -42.61 -19.85
N LEU A 179 -52.28 -43.00 -18.76
CA LEU A 179 -52.22 -44.38 -18.28
C LEU A 179 -53.57 -44.91 -17.78
N LEU A 180 -54.49 -44.04 -17.35
CA LEU A 180 -55.83 -44.46 -16.88
C LEU A 180 -56.66 -45.15 -17.97
N ASN A 181 -56.36 -44.89 -19.25
CA ASN A 181 -57.03 -45.55 -20.36
C ASN A 181 -56.34 -46.87 -20.77
N ASP A 182 -55.16 -47.14 -20.23
CA ASP A 182 -54.38 -48.33 -20.55
C ASP A 182 -54.75 -49.47 -19.59
N ILE A 183 -55.16 -50.60 -20.17
CA ILE A 183 -55.43 -51.83 -19.41
C ILE A 183 -54.18 -52.70 -19.49
N GLU A 184 -53.43 -52.79 -18.39
CA GLU A 184 -52.32 -53.72 -18.29
C GLU A 184 -52.84 -55.14 -18.04
N VAL A 185 -52.53 -56.05 -18.96
CA VAL A 185 -52.86 -57.48 -18.82
C VAL A 185 -51.58 -58.25 -18.56
N SER A 186 -51.31 -58.54 -17.28
CA SER A 186 -50.16 -59.36 -16.86
C SER A 186 -50.57 -60.84 -16.71
N GLY A 187 -49.62 -61.77 -16.90
CA GLY A 187 -49.85 -63.19 -16.64
C GLY A 187 -50.50 -63.99 -17.77
N VAL A 188 -50.52 -63.47 -19.01
CA VAL A 188 -50.92 -64.25 -20.18
C VAL A 188 -49.80 -65.26 -20.51
N PRO A 189 -50.06 -66.58 -20.45
CA PRO A 189 -49.06 -67.56 -20.83
C PRO A 189 -48.76 -67.43 -22.32
N GLU A 190 -47.48 -67.32 -22.68
CA GLU A 190 -47.00 -67.31 -24.06
C GLU A 190 -47.29 -68.67 -24.72
N SER A 191 -48.52 -68.87 -25.19
CA SER A 191 -48.95 -70.08 -25.89
C SER A 191 -49.77 -69.72 -27.13
N ASN A 192 -49.60 -70.53 -28.17
CA ASN A 192 -49.96 -70.18 -29.54
C ASN A 192 -51.47 -69.89 -29.72
N VAL A 193 -51.76 -68.68 -30.21
CA VAL A 193 -53.00 -68.23 -30.88
C VAL A 193 -54.29 -68.50 -30.11
N ILE A 194 -54.69 -67.51 -29.29
CA ILE A 194 -56.06 -67.42 -28.76
C ILE A 194 -56.93 -66.71 -29.80
N VAL A 195 -57.87 -67.44 -30.41
CA VAL A 195 -58.91 -66.88 -31.29
C VAL A 195 -60.06 -66.38 -30.42
N MET A 196 -60.20 -65.07 -30.24
CA MET A 196 -61.38 -64.49 -29.57
C MET A 196 -62.57 -64.50 -30.53
N SER A 197 -63.50 -65.45 -30.32
CA SER A 197 -64.79 -65.47 -31.02
C SER A 197 -65.77 -64.51 -30.35
N LEU A 198 -65.89 -63.28 -30.88
CA LEU A 198 -66.94 -62.32 -30.50
C LEU A 198 -68.31 -62.87 -30.91
N HIS A 199 -69.11 -63.34 -29.95
CA HIS A 199 -70.53 -63.56 -30.16
C HIS A 199 -71.26 -62.23 -30.01
N VAL A 200 -71.70 -61.67 -31.14
CA VAL A 200 -72.65 -60.55 -31.16
C VAL A 200 -73.99 -61.10 -30.71
N PHE A 201 -74.49 -60.61 -29.57
CA PHE A 201 -75.80 -60.95 -29.06
C PHE A 201 -76.84 -60.13 -29.83
N ASP A 202 -77.44 -60.72 -30.87
CA ASP A 202 -78.60 -60.13 -31.55
C ASP A 202 -79.80 -60.17 -30.60
N GLY A 203 -80.11 -59.02 -30.01
CA GLY A 203 -81.31 -58.80 -29.21
C GLY A 203 -82.54 -58.70 -30.10
N SER A 204 -83.52 -59.59 -29.85
CA SER A 204 -84.91 -59.48 -30.31
C SER A 204 -85.75 -58.66 -29.35
#